data_AF-A0A2V8Z3E1-F1
#
_entry.id   AF-A0A2V8Z3E1-F1
#
_cell.length_a   1.000
_cell.length_b   1.000
_cell.length_c   1.000
_cell.angle_alpha   90.00
_cell.angle_beta   90.00
_cell.angle_gamma   90.00
#
_symmetry.space_group_name_H-M   'P 1'
#
loop_
_entity.id
_entity.type
_entity.pdbx_description
1 polymer ?
#
loop_
_entity_poly.entity_id
_entity_poly.type
_entity_poly.pdbx_seq_one_letter_code
_entity_poly.pdbx_strand_id
1 'polypeptide(L)'
;MSPHFNEDEKLVLRLAVELTRTPANVCDALYEALRQRFSERELVELTGVIAWENYRARFNRRGGRRFLRGTILPFARKVKLHTPVLKLRAGVCFPDWKLQP
;
A
#
# COMPACT_ATOMS: atom_id res chain seq x y z
N MET A 1 -13.79 -16.19 6.78
CA MET A 1 -13.78 -14.70 6.88
C MET A 1 -14.51 -14.34 8.16
N SER A 2 -14.02 -13.36 8.94
CA SER A 2 -14.65 -12.95 10.21
C SER A 2 -16.05 -12.32 9.97
N PRO A 3 -17.03 -12.50 10.89
CA PRO A 3 -18.34 -11.88 10.80
C PRO A 3 -18.32 -10.36 11.06
N HIS A 4 -17.21 -9.80 11.56
CA HIS A 4 -17.08 -8.38 11.86
C HIS A 4 -16.85 -7.49 10.64
N PHE A 5 -16.67 -8.07 9.45
CA PHE A 5 -16.49 -7.33 8.21
C PHE A 5 -17.77 -7.34 7.39
N ASN A 6 -18.09 -6.21 6.77
CA ASN A 6 -19.14 -6.15 5.76
C ASN A 6 -18.66 -6.78 4.44
N GLU A 7 -19.55 -6.96 3.47
CA GLU A 7 -19.21 -7.64 2.22
C GLU A 7 -18.17 -6.89 1.36
N ASP A 8 -18.16 -5.55 1.41
CA ASP A 8 -17.19 -4.72 0.68
C ASP A 8 -15.80 -4.85 1.27
N GLU A 9 -15.69 -4.79 2.60
CA GLU A 9 -14.44 -5.03 3.33
C GLU A 9 -13.90 -6.43 3.07
N LYS A 10 -14.79 -7.44 3.02
CA LYS A 10 -14.39 -8.80 2.66
C LYS A 10 -13.86 -8.88 1.23
N LEU A 11 -14.49 -8.22 0.26
CA LEU A 11 -14.01 -8.16 -1.12
C LEU A 11 -12.63 -7.51 -1.21
N VAL A 12 -12.43 -6.37 -0.56
CA VAL A 12 -11.14 -5.67 -0.48
C VAL A 12 -10.06 -6.54 0.16
N LEU A 13 -10.39 -7.24 1.25
CA LEU A 13 -9.45 -8.16 1.91
C LEU A 13 -9.06 -9.33 1.00
N ARG A 14 -9.99 -9.87 0.21
CA ARG A 14 -9.67 -10.92 -0.78
C ARG A 14 -8.73 -10.38 -1.86
N LEU A 15 -8.99 -9.18 -2.37
CA LEU A 15 -8.09 -8.53 -3.31
C LEU A 15 -6.69 -8.36 -2.72
N ALA A 16 -6.58 -7.91 -1.47
CA ALA A 16 -5.29 -7.76 -0.79
C ALA A 16 -4.53 -9.09 -0.66
N VAL A 17 -5.25 -10.19 -0.38
CA VAL A 17 -4.65 -11.54 -0.35
C VAL A 17 -4.12 -11.92 -1.73
N GLU A 18 -4.91 -11.76 -2.79
CA GLU A 18 -4.48 -12.13 -4.15
C GLU A 18 -3.31 -11.28 -4.66
N LEU A 19 -3.31 -9.98 -4.39
CA LEU A 19 -2.23 -9.07 -4.78
C LEU A 19 -0.93 -9.27 -4.00
N THR A 20 -0.99 -9.91 -2.83
CA THR A 20 0.20 -10.17 -2.00
C THR A 20 0.85 -11.53 -2.29
N ARG A 21 0.18 -12.42 -3.05
CA ARG A 21 0.72 -13.71 -3.50
C ARG A 21 1.91 -13.54 -4.45
N THR A 22 2.62 -14.65 -4.70
CA THR A 22 3.74 -14.69 -5.64
C THR A 22 3.71 -16.02 -6.39
N PRO A 23 3.30 -16.02 -7.68
CA PRO A 23 2.86 -14.87 -8.47
C PRO A 23 1.56 -14.25 -7.94
N ALA A 24 1.38 -12.94 -8.14
CA ALA A 24 0.10 -12.28 -7.87
C ALA A 24 -0.90 -12.69 -8.98
N ASN A 25 -2.11 -13.08 -8.60
CA ASN A 25 -3.13 -13.51 -9.54
C ASN A 25 -4.52 -13.13 -9.03
N VAL A 26 -5.13 -12.10 -9.61
CA VAL A 26 -6.49 -11.69 -9.29
C VAL A 26 -7.42 -12.35 -10.30
N CYS A 27 -8.26 -13.28 -9.85
CA CYS A 27 -9.21 -13.96 -10.72
C CYS A 27 -10.28 -12.97 -11.25
N ASP A 28 -10.68 -13.11 -12.50
CA ASP A 28 -11.68 -12.28 -13.17
C ASP A 28 -12.99 -12.17 -12.37
N ALA A 29 -13.45 -13.27 -11.77
CA ALA A 29 -14.68 -13.25 -10.96
C ALA A 29 -14.57 -12.33 -9.73
N LEU A 30 -13.37 -12.21 -9.13
CA LEU A 30 -13.13 -11.27 -8.05
C LEU A 30 -13.07 -9.83 -8.57
N TYR A 31 -12.43 -9.63 -9.72
CA TYR A 31 -12.36 -8.31 -10.36
C TYR A 31 -13.74 -7.77 -10.75
N GLU A 32 -14.60 -8.61 -11.34
CA GLU A 32 -15.97 -8.24 -11.68
C GLU A 32 -16.81 -7.92 -10.44
N ALA A 33 -16.69 -8.71 -9.37
CA ALA A 33 -17.37 -8.44 -8.11
C ALA A 33 -16.93 -7.10 -7.49
N LEU A 34 -15.65 -6.74 -7.63
CA LEU A 34 -15.12 -5.46 -7.20
C LEU A 34 -15.66 -4.30 -8.07
N ARG A 35 -15.74 -4.47 -9.39
CA ARG A 35 -16.24 -3.44 -10.30
C ARG A 35 -17.73 -3.13 -10.15
N GLN A 36 -18.50 -4.07 -9.61
CA GLN A 36 -19.90 -3.83 -9.25
C GLN A 36 -20.08 -2.95 -8.01
N ARG A 37 -19.03 -2.81 -7.18
CA ARG A 37 -19.10 -2.12 -5.87
C ARG A 37 -18.30 -0.83 -5.84
N PHE A 38 -17.23 -0.75 -6.64
CA PHE A 38 -16.31 0.38 -6.68
C PHE A 38 -16.13 0.92 -8.10
N SER A 39 -15.95 2.22 -8.22
CA SER A 39 -15.54 2.85 -9.47
C SER A 39 -14.12 2.45 -9.85
N GLU A 40 -13.78 2.59 -11.13
CA GLU A 40 -12.44 2.29 -11.62
C GLU A 40 -11.35 3.10 -10.90
N ARG A 41 -11.63 4.37 -10.61
CA ARG A 41 -10.72 5.23 -9.83
C ARG A 41 -10.47 4.67 -8.43
N GLU A 42 -11.53 4.29 -7.72
CA GLU A 42 -11.41 3.72 -6.38
C GLU A 42 -10.65 2.38 -6.40
N LEU A 43 -10.83 1.55 -7.42
CA LEU A 43 -10.08 0.31 -7.58
C LEU A 43 -8.58 0.55 -7.82
N VAL A 44 -8.23 1.56 -8.61
CA VAL A 44 -6.83 1.96 -8.83
C VAL A 44 -6.22 2.47 -7.53
N GLU A 45 -6.93 3.33 -6.79
CA GLU A 45 -6.52 3.83 -5.46
C GLU A 45 -6.25 2.68 -4.49
N LEU A 46 -7.23 1.79 -4.35
CA LEU A 46 -7.19 0.66 -3.45
C LEU A 46 -6.02 -0.28 -3.78
N THR A 47 -5.86 -0.60 -5.06
CA THR A 47 -4.77 -1.45 -5.54
C THR A 47 -3.40 -0.81 -5.28
N GLY A 48 -3.28 0.50 -5.49
CA GLY A 48 -2.06 1.26 -5.21
C GLY A 48 -1.67 1.21 -3.73
N VAL A 49 -2.63 1.39 -2.82
CA VAL A 49 -2.40 1.30 -1.37
C VAL A 49 -1.96 -0.11 -0.97
N ILE A 50 -2.64 -1.14 -1.46
CA ILE A 50 -2.32 -2.55 -1.17
C ILE A 50 -0.90 -2.88 -1.66
N ALA A 51 -0.55 -2.49 -2.89
CA ALA A 51 0.76 -2.74 -3.47
C ALA A 51 1.88 -2.05 -2.67
N TRP A 52 1.65 -0.80 -2.25
CA TRP A 52 2.59 -0.06 -1.44
C TRP A 52 2.84 -0.72 -0.08
N GLU A 53 1.78 -1.16 0.61
CA GLU A 53 1.92 -1.87 1.88
C GLU A 53 2.62 -3.23 1.72
N ASN A 54 2.33 -3.97 0.65
CA ASN A 54 3.05 -5.21 0.32
C ASN A 54 4.56 -4.95 0.12
N TYR A 55 4.92 -3.91 -0.64
CA TYR A 55 6.31 -3.49 -0.81
C TYR A 55 6.97 -3.13 0.53
N ARG A 56 6.32 -2.27 1.33
CA ARG A 56 6.82 -1.88 2.67
C ARG A 56 7.04 -3.10 3.56
N ALA A 57 6.12 -4.06 3.56
CA ALA A 57 6.23 -5.29 4.34
C ALA A 57 7.45 -6.14 3.89
N ARG A 58 7.62 -6.35 2.59
CA ARG A 58 8.76 -7.11 2.02
C ARG A 58 10.09 -6.42 2.28
N PHE A 59 10.17 -5.11 2.05
CA PHE A 59 11.35 -4.29 2.33
C PHE A 59 11.73 -4.36 3.81
N ASN A 60 10.76 -4.20 4.71
CA ASN A 60 10.99 -4.27 6.15
C ASN A 60 11.48 -5.65 6.61
N ARG A 61 10.94 -6.73 6.03
CA ARG A 61 11.37 -8.11 6.33
C ARG A 61 12.84 -8.35 5.96
N ARG A 62 13.33 -7.77 4.86
CA ARG A 62 14.75 -7.89 4.43
C ARG A 62 15.69 -6.91 5.15
N GLY A 63 15.27 -6.35 6.28
CA GLY A 63 16.09 -5.46 7.09
C GLY A 63 16.02 -4.00 6.66
N GLY A 64 15.07 -3.61 5.81
CA GLY A 64 14.87 -2.23 5.38
C GLY A 64 14.74 -1.24 6.55
N ARG A 65 14.07 -1.63 7.65
CA ARG A 65 14.01 -0.81 8.87
C ARG A 65 15.38 -0.57 9.53
N ARG A 66 16.31 -1.53 9.41
CA ARG A 66 17.68 -1.42 9.91
C ARG A 66 18.53 -0.57 8.97
N PHE A 67 18.35 -0.72 7.66
CA PHE A 67 18.98 0.12 6.63
C PHE A 67 18.60 1.60 6.78
N LEU A 68 17.31 1.90 6.94
CA LEU A 68 16.83 3.28 7.16
C LEU A 68 17.46 3.91 8.40
N ARG A 69 17.56 3.16 9.51
CA ARG A 69 18.12 3.64 10.77
C ARG A 69 19.65 3.76 10.75
N GLY A 70 20.35 2.83 10.10
CA GLY A 70 21.81 2.76 10.09
C GLY A 70 22.49 3.62 9.02
N THR A 71 21.81 3.89 7.91
CA THR A 71 22.43 4.53 6.73
C THR A 71 21.73 5.82 6.34
N ILE A 72 20.41 5.79 6.12
CA ILE A 72 19.68 6.95 5.58
C ILE A 72 19.53 8.06 6.62
N LEU A 73 19.11 7.73 7.85
CA LEU A 73 18.88 8.74 8.89
C LEU A 73 20.17 9.49 9.29
N PRO A 74 21.33 8.83 9.46
CA PRO A 74 22.60 9.51 9.69
C PRO A 74 23.02 10.40 8.51
N PHE A 75 22.84 9.93 7.27
CA PHE A 75 23.14 10.71 6.07
C PHE A 75 22.26 11.97 6.00
N ALA A 76 20.95 11.84 6.16
CA ALA A 76 19.99 12.96 6.13
C ALA A 76 20.29 14.03 7.20
N ARG A 77 20.68 13.61 8.41
CA ARG A 77 21.15 14.53 9.47
C ARG A 77 22.43 15.26 9.07
N LYS A 78 23.38 14.55 8.44
CA LYS A 78 24.67 15.12 8.02
C LYS A 78 24.52 16.16 6.92
N VAL A 79 23.59 15.96 5.98
CA VAL A 79 23.34 16.91 4.89
C VAL A 79 22.34 18.03 5.26
N LYS A 80 21.96 18.17 6.54
CA LYS A 80 20.93 19.14 7.01
C LYS A 80 19.70 19.16 6.10
N LEU A 81 19.32 18.01 5.55
CA LEU A 81 17.99 17.88 4.99
C LEU A 81 17.06 18.08 6.17
N HIS A 82 16.42 19.27 6.22
CA HIS A 82 15.24 19.44 7.06
C HIS A 82 14.37 18.23 6.77
N THR A 83 13.86 17.58 7.79
CA THR A 83 13.33 16.22 7.64
C THR A 83 11.81 16.29 7.41
N PRO A 84 11.27 16.59 6.19
CA PRO A 84 9.85 16.37 5.97
C PRO A 84 9.56 14.86 5.77
N VAL A 85 10.57 14.08 5.34
CA VAL A 85 10.40 12.68 4.93
C VAL A 85 10.13 11.71 6.09
N LEU A 86 10.37 12.13 7.34
CA LEU A 86 10.21 11.27 8.52
C LEU A 86 9.14 11.75 9.52
N LYS A 87 8.24 12.65 9.11
CA LYS A 87 6.97 12.90 9.81
C LYS A 87 5.84 12.07 9.19
N LEU A 88 6.06 10.76 9.02
CA LEU A 88 4.97 9.78 8.87
C LEU A 88 4.36 9.51 10.27
N ARG A 89 3.76 10.54 10.87
CA ARG A 89 2.75 10.35 11.93
C ARG A 89 1.42 10.25 11.23
N ALA A 90 0.79 9.08 11.32
CA ALA A 90 -0.63 8.82 11.09
C ALA A 90 -1.25 9.62 9.92
N GLY A 91 -1.02 9.16 8.69
CA GLY A 91 -1.61 9.74 7.50
C GLY A 91 -0.87 9.20 6.30
N VAL A 92 -1.47 8.24 5.61
CA VAL A 92 -0.96 7.70 4.35
C VAL A 92 -1.07 8.84 3.33
N CYS A 93 -0.08 9.73 3.31
CA CYS A 93 0.01 10.81 2.34
C CYS A 93 0.66 10.21 1.10
N PHE A 94 -0.16 9.61 0.22
CA PHE A 94 0.23 9.48 -1.18
C PHE A 94 0.34 10.92 -1.71
N PRO A 95 1.49 11.35 -2.27
CA PRO A 95 1.56 12.64 -2.95
C PRO A 95 0.46 12.64 -4.01
N ASP A 96 -0.35 13.71 -3.98
CA ASP A 96 -1.52 14.00 -4.81
C ASP A 96 -1.35 13.50 -6.25
N TRP A 97 -1.71 12.24 -6.47
CA TRP A 97 -1.87 11.63 -7.78
C TRP A 97 -3.22 12.14 -8.32
N LYS A 98 -3.26 13.44 -8.62
CA LYS A 98 -4.12 13.90 -9.71
C LYS A 98 -3.61 13.13 -10.92
N LEU A 99 -4.31 12.07 -11.28
CA LEU A 99 -4.31 11.54 -12.62
C LEU A 99 -4.57 12.76 -13.53
N GLN A 100 -3.49 13.34 -14.06
CA GLN A 100 -3.61 14.21 -15.20
C GLN A 100 -4.16 13.33 -16.34
N PRO A 101 -5.10 13.86 -17.14
CA PRO A 101 -5.90 13.08 -18.07
C PRO A 101 -5.06 12.25 -19.03
#